data_AF-A0A6L2L5Z1-F1
#
_entry.id   AF-A0A6L2L5Z1-F1
#
_cell.length_a   1.000
_cell.length_b   1.000
_cell.length_c   1.000
_cell.angle_alpha   90.00
_cell.angle_beta   90.00
_cell.angle_gamma   90.00
#
_symmetry.space_group_name_H-M   'P 1'
#
loop_
_entity.id
_entity.type
_entity.pdbx_description
1 polymer ?
#
loop_
_entity_poly.entity_id
_entity_poly.type
_entity_poly.pdbx_seq_one_letter_code
_entity_poly.pdbx_strand_id
1 'polypeptide(L)'
;MPGSVEDKQLDKEPGQKEPERKLGEADIWEKNEMEKIKERFVKLKAKISEWETKKKARAKKKLTRKEGKLEWKRAQALMRFTENMVTIEKIAGGARSKNDENRKKKEMRVKEKAKMIRSTGKISNPTFLCC
;
A
#
# COMPACT_ATOMS: atom_id res chain seq x y z
N MET A 1 -63.76 69.65 -59.19
CA MET A 1 -63.22 68.45 -59.85
C MET A 1 -61.86 68.14 -59.23
N PRO A 2 -61.54 66.86 -58.99
CA PRO A 2 -60.83 66.35 -57.81
C PRO A 2 -59.37 65.94 -58.09
N GLY A 3 -58.65 65.56 -57.04
CA GLY A 3 -57.38 64.81 -57.11
C GLY A 3 -56.44 65.22 -55.97
N SER A 4 -56.60 64.66 -54.77
CA SER A 4 -56.04 63.38 -54.29
C SER A 4 -54.63 63.52 -53.73
N VAL A 5 -54.58 63.37 -52.40
CA VAL A 5 -53.40 63.03 -51.59
C VAL A 5 -52.90 61.67 -52.07
N GLU A 6 -51.62 61.57 -52.43
CA GLU A 6 -50.93 60.29 -52.46
C GLU A 6 -49.58 60.43 -51.77
N ASP A 7 -49.51 59.74 -50.63
CA ASP A 7 -48.36 59.51 -49.79
C ASP A 7 -47.17 59.03 -50.62
N LYS A 8 -46.07 59.76 -50.56
CA LYS A 8 -44.77 59.23 -50.98
C LYS A 8 -44.28 58.27 -49.91
N GLN A 9 -44.68 57.02 -50.10
CA GLN A 9 -44.07 55.83 -49.53
C GLN A 9 -42.54 55.92 -49.70
N LEU A 10 -41.82 55.84 -48.58
CA LEU A 10 -40.36 55.81 -48.53
C LEU A 10 -39.90 54.39 -48.87
N ASP A 11 -39.61 54.13 -50.14
CA ASP A 11 -39.11 52.84 -50.60
C ASP A 11 -37.65 52.64 -50.15
N LYS A 12 -37.44 51.71 -49.20
CA LYS A 12 -36.11 51.22 -48.83
C LYS A 12 -35.56 50.32 -49.93
N GLU A 13 -34.44 50.74 -50.52
CA GLU A 13 -33.67 50.01 -51.53
C GLU A 13 -33.28 48.57 -51.11
N PRO A 14 -33.28 47.58 -52.03
CA PRO A 14 -32.96 46.18 -51.73
C PRO A 14 -31.45 45.84 -51.75
N GLY A 15 -30.57 46.76 -52.16
CA GLY A 15 -29.16 46.46 -52.50
C GLY A 15 -28.19 46.28 -51.32
N GLN A 16 -28.46 46.89 -50.16
CA GLN A 16 -27.53 46.84 -49.01
C GLN A 16 -27.70 45.59 -48.12
N LYS A 17 -28.84 44.89 -48.21
CA LYS A 17 -29.15 43.73 -47.35
C LYS A 17 -28.42 42.45 -47.76
N GLU A 18 -27.95 42.32 -48.99
CA GLU A 18 -27.35 41.05 -49.48
C GLU A 18 -25.91 40.79 -48.99
N PRO A 19 -24.96 41.75 -49.05
CA PRO A 19 -23.62 41.55 -48.49
C PRO A 19 -23.63 41.43 -46.95
N GLU A 20 -24.50 42.18 -46.26
CA GLU A 20 -24.68 42.05 -44.80
C GLU A 20 -25.23 40.66 -44.41
N ARG A 21 -26.15 40.10 -45.20
CA ARG A 21 -26.66 38.72 -44.99
C ARG A 21 -25.57 37.67 -45.19
N LYS A 22 -24.74 37.79 -46.24
CA LYS A 22 -23.62 36.87 -46.50
C LYS A 22 -22.55 36.91 -45.42
N LEU A 23 -22.25 38.10 -44.87
CA LEU A 23 -21.37 38.23 -43.71
C LEU A 23 -21.96 37.55 -42.46
N GLY A 24 -23.26 37.72 -42.22
CA GLY A 24 -23.95 37.02 -41.12
C GLY A 24 -23.93 35.49 -41.25
N GLU A 25 -24.05 34.96 -42.46
CA GLU A 25 -23.94 33.51 -42.73
C GLU A 25 -22.53 32.97 -42.48
N ALA A 26 -21.49 33.73 -42.86
CA ALA A 26 -20.09 33.37 -42.60
C ALA A 26 -19.79 33.34 -41.09
N ASP A 27 -20.27 34.33 -40.33
CA ASP A 27 -20.10 34.38 -38.87
C ASP A 27 -20.81 33.22 -38.15
N ILE A 28 -21.99 32.80 -38.63
CA ILE A 28 -22.70 31.63 -38.10
C ILE A 28 -21.91 30.35 -38.38
N TRP A 29 -21.36 30.21 -39.59
CA TRP A 29 -20.54 29.06 -39.95
C TRP A 29 -19.25 29.00 -39.12
N GLU A 30 -18.54 30.12 -38.95
CA GLU A 30 -17.34 30.19 -38.13
C GLU A 30 -17.62 29.79 -36.69
N LYS A 31 -18.68 30.32 -36.07
CA LYS A 31 -19.08 29.95 -34.70
C LYS A 31 -19.35 28.46 -34.55
N ASN A 32 -20.09 27.88 -35.49
CA ASN A 32 -20.38 26.44 -35.49
C ASN A 32 -19.11 25.60 -35.65
N GLU A 33 -18.20 25.97 -36.53
CA GLU A 33 -16.96 25.22 -36.73
C GLU A 33 -16.02 25.33 -35.51
N MET A 34 -15.95 26.53 -34.90
CA MET A 34 -15.24 26.75 -33.65
C MET A 34 -15.81 25.93 -32.50
N GLU A 35 -17.14 25.79 -32.41
CA GLU A 35 -17.79 24.94 -31.41
C GLU A 35 -17.45 23.46 -31.61
N LYS A 36 -17.53 22.94 -32.85
CA LYS A 36 -17.09 21.57 -33.16
C LYS A 36 -15.63 21.32 -32.81
N ILE A 37 -14.75 22.29 -33.04
CA ILE A 37 -13.33 22.18 -32.65
C ILE A 37 -13.23 22.09 -31.12
N LYS A 38 -13.89 23.01 -30.39
CA LYS A 38 -13.89 23.00 -28.91
C LYS A 38 -14.39 21.66 -28.37
N GLU A 39 -15.50 21.14 -28.88
CA GLU A 39 -16.03 19.84 -28.46
C GLU A 39 -15.04 18.70 -28.68
N ARG A 40 -14.38 18.65 -29.85
CA ARG A 40 -13.37 17.64 -30.17
C ARG A 40 -12.23 17.67 -29.16
N PHE A 41 -11.73 18.85 -28.80
CA PHE A 41 -10.66 19.01 -27.81
C PHE A 41 -11.12 18.69 -26.39
N VAL A 42 -12.35 19.02 -26.01
CA VAL A 42 -12.92 18.63 -24.71
C VAL A 42 -12.99 17.10 -24.59
N LYS A 43 -13.51 16.42 -25.62
CA LYS A 43 -13.55 14.94 -25.67
C LYS A 43 -12.16 14.33 -25.59
N LEU A 44 -11.19 14.89 -26.33
CA LEU A 44 -9.80 14.42 -26.30
C LEU A 44 -9.16 14.61 -24.92
N LYS A 45 -9.33 15.78 -24.29
CA LYS A 45 -8.83 16.06 -22.93
C LYS A 45 -9.41 15.10 -21.90
N ALA A 46 -10.70 14.78 -22.00
CA ALA A 46 -11.33 13.80 -21.12
C ALA A 46 -10.68 12.42 -21.28
N LYS A 47 -10.45 11.97 -22.52
CA LYS A 47 -9.80 10.68 -22.81
C LYS A 47 -8.35 10.62 -22.31
N ILE A 48 -7.60 11.71 -22.46
CA ILE A 48 -6.22 11.83 -21.93
C ILE A 48 -6.25 11.71 -20.41
N SER A 49 -7.15 12.44 -19.74
CA SER A 49 -7.28 12.45 -18.29
C SER A 49 -7.69 11.07 -17.74
N GLU A 50 -8.61 10.38 -18.40
CA GLU A 50 -9.02 9.02 -18.04
C GLU A 50 -7.83 8.05 -18.16
N TRP A 51 -7.10 8.10 -19.28
CA TRP A 51 -5.94 7.25 -19.48
C TRP A 51 -4.84 7.50 -18.44
N GLU A 52 -4.54 8.76 -18.15
CA GLU A 52 -3.56 9.16 -17.15
C GLU A 52 -3.96 8.64 -15.76
N THR A 53 -5.22 8.87 -15.37
CA THR A 53 -5.76 8.39 -14.09
C THR A 53 -5.65 6.88 -13.97
N LYS A 54 -6.01 6.15 -15.03
CA LYS A 54 -5.90 4.68 -15.09
C LYS A 54 -4.45 4.22 -14.96
N LYS A 55 -3.49 4.90 -15.59
CA LYS A 55 -2.07 4.57 -15.49
C LYS A 55 -1.52 4.86 -14.09
N LYS A 56 -1.83 6.02 -13.50
CA LYS A 56 -1.48 6.38 -12.11
C LYS A 56 -2.05 5.38 -11.10
N ALA A 57 -3.32 5.02 -11.22
CA ALA A 57 -3.96 4.02 -10.36
C ALA A 57 -3.29 2.64 -10.47
N ARG A 58 -2.95 2.20 -11.69
CA ARG A 58 -2.20 0.95 -11.89
C ARG A 58 -0.81 0.99 -11.26
N ALA A 59 -0.09 2.10 -11.38
CA ALA A 59 1.22 2.28 -10.76
C ALA A 59 1.11 2.23 -9.22
N LYS A 60 0.16 2.97 -8.63
CA LYS A 60 -0.10 2.97 -7.19
C LYS A 60 -0.44 1.57 -6.66
N LYS A 61 -1.33 0.84 -7.35
CA LYS A 61 -1.68 -0.55 -6.98
C LYS A 61 -0.47 -1.48 -6.99
N LYS A 62 0.44 -1.32 -7.96
CA LYS A 62 1.69 -2.12 -8.00
C LYS A 62 2.60 -1.80 -6.82
N LEU A 63 2.73 -0.52 -6.45
CA LEU A 63 3.52 -0.08 -5.30
C LEU A 63 2.98 -0.68 -4.00
N THR A 64 1.69 -0.45 -3.70
CA THR A 64 1.04 -0.98 -2.49
C THR A 64 1.14 -2.50 -2.39
N ARG A 65 1.00 -3.22 -3.52
CA ARG A 65 1.18 -4.69 -3.52
C ARG A 65 2.62 -5.10 -3.19
N LYS A 66 3.63 -4.35 -3.64
CA LYS A 66 5.04 -4.64 -3.31
C LYS A 66 5.31 -4.34 -1.84
N GLU A 67 4.86 -3.20 -1.35
CA GLU A 67 5.01 -2.79 0.06
C GLU A 67 4.34 -3.80 1.00
N GLY A 68 3.09 -4.16 0.77
CA GLY A 68 2.38 -5.15 1.59
C GLY A 68 3.05 -6.53 1.60
N LYS A 69 3.65 -6.96 0.47
CA LYS A 69 4.45 -8.19 0.44
C LYS A 69 5.72 -8.09 1.26
N LEU A 70 6.39 -6.94 1.26
CA LEU A 70 7.60 -6.70 2.05
C LEU A 70 7.27 -6.65 3.54
N GLU A 71 6.20 -5.95 3.91
CA GLU A 71 5.70 -5.89 5.29
C GLU A 71 5.33 -7.28 5.81
N TRP A 72 4.59 -8.07 5.03
CA TRP A 72 4.27 -9.45 5.40
C TRP A 72 5.52 -10.31 5.61
N LYS A 73 6.51 -10.21 4.71
CA LYS A 73 7.80 -10.92 4.88
C LYS A 73 8.55 -10.48 6.14
N ARG A 74 8.57 -9.17 6.43
CA ARG A 74 9.20 -8.63 7.64
C ARG A 74 8.50 -9.16 8.90
N ALA A 75 7.17 -9.11 8.93
CA ALA A 75 6.38 -9.62 10.06
C ALA A 75 6.62 -11.13 10.28
N GLN A 76 6.63 -11.93 9.21
CA GLN A 76 6.89 -13.36 9.32
C GLN A 76 8.32 -13.66 9.81
N ALA A 77 9.32 -12.90 9.34
CA ALA A 77 10.70 -13.04 9.80
C ALA A 77 10.84 -12.71 11.29
N LEU A 78 10.19 -11.64 11.75
CA LEU A 78 10.18 -11.25 13.16
C LEU A 78 9.51 -12.32 14.04
N MET A 79 8.36 -12.84 13.60
CA MET A 79 7.65 -13.91 14.33
C MET A 79 8.54 -15.14 14.51
N ARG A 80 9.17 -15.62 13.43
CA ARG A 80 10.10 -16.76 13.49
C ARG A 80 11.31 -16.48 14.38
N PHE A 81 11.86 -15.26 14.30
CA PHE A 81 12.96 -14.86 15.18
C PHE A 81 12.53 -14.94 16.65
N THR A 82 11.38 -14.38 17.01
CA THR A 82 10.88 -14.44 18.40
C THR A 82 10.61 -15.88 18.87
N GLU A 83 10.01 -16.73 18.03
CA GLU A 83 9.78 -18.15 18.33
C GLU A 83 11.09 -18.90 18.55
N ASN A 84 12.10 -18.63 17.71
CA ASN A 84 13.42 -19.23 17.86
C ASN A 84 14.10 -18.78 19.16
N MET A 85 14.02 -17.50 19.52
CA MET A 85 14.59 -16.99 20.78
C MET A 85 13.94 -17.68 21.99
N VAL A 86 12.60 -17.76 22.03
CA VAL A 86 11.88 -18.45 23.12
C VAL A 86 12.28 -19.92 23.20
N THR A 87 12.45 -20.58 22.06
CA THR A 87 12.88 -21.99 22.00
C THR A 87 14.29 -22.17 22.55
N ILE A 88 15.22 -21.31 22.15
CA ILE A 88 16.61 -21.32 22.64
C ILE A 88 16.63 -21.10 24.16
N GLU A 89 15.88 -20.11 24.66
CA GLU A 89 15.80 -19.82 26.09
C GLU A 89 15.24 -20.99 26.89
N LYS A 90 14.20 -21.65 26.39
CA LYS A 90 13.60 -22.84 27.02
C LYS A 90 14.60 -23.99 27.08
N ILE A 91 15.28 -24.28 25.98
CA ILE A 91 16.28 -25.36 25.91
C ILE A 91 17.45 -25.05 26.86
N ALA A 92 18.00 -23.84 26.79
CA ALA A 92 19.11 -23.42 27.62
C ALA A 92 18.72 -23.40 29.11
N GLY A 93 17.50 -22.95 29.44
CA GLY A 93 16.94 -23.01 30.79
C GLY A 93 16.86 -24.43 31.32
N GLY A 94 16.33 -25.35 30.51
CA GLY A 94 16.27 -26.78 30.86
C GLY A 94 17.66 -27.39 31.09
N ALA A 95 18.61 -27.09 30.21
CA ALA A 95 19.99 -27.56 30.34
C ALA A 95 20.67 -27.03 31.61
N ARG A 96 20.51 -25.74 31.94
CA ARG A 96 21.02 -25.14 33.18
C ARG A 96 20.41 -25.78 34.41
N SER A 97 19.08 -25.95 34.44
CA SER A 97 18.38 -26.62 35.55
C SER A 97 18.90 -28.03 35.76
N LYS A 98 19.05 -28.81 34.69
CA LYS A 98 19.55 -30.17 34.77
C LYS A 98 20.99 -30.24 35.28
N ASN A 99 21.83 -29.31 34.84
CA ASN A 99 23.20 -29.20 35.33
C ASN A 99 23.25 -28.86 36.83
N ASP A 100 22.42 -27.94 37.29
CA ASP A 100 22.33 -27.55 38.70
C ASP A 100 21.84 -28.71 39.59
N GLU A 101 20.84 -29.48 39.15
CA GLU A 101 20.41 -30.71 39.81
C GLU A 101 21.56 -31.72 39.94
N ASN A 102 22.30 -31.94 38.86
CA ASN A 102 23.43 -32.85 38.84
C ASN A 102 24.57 -32.37 39.77
N ARG A 103 24.86 -31.06 39.80
CA ARG A 103 25.81 -30.46 40.74
C ARG A 103 25.38 -30.73 42.18
N LYS A 104 24.16 -30.36 42.56
CA LYS A 104 23.60 -30.58 43.90
C LYS A 104 23.66 -32.06 44.30
N LYS A 105 23.29 -32.98 43.40
CA LYS A 105 23.36 -34.43 43.65
C LYS A 105 24.79 -34.91 43.92
N LYS A 106 25.77 -34.44 43.14
CA LYS A 106 27.19 -34.78 43.36
C LYS A 106 27.69 -34.21 44.69
N GLU A 107 27.37 -32.95 45.00
CA GLU A 107 27.73 -32.32 46.28
C GLU A 107 27.13 -33.06 47.48
N MET A 108 25.85 -33.47 47.41
CA MET A 108 25.22 -34.27 48.48
C MET A 108 25.94 -35.60 48.68
N ARG A 109 26.27 -36.32 47.61
CA ARG A 109 27.03 -37.59 47.69
C ARG A 109 28.39 -37.40 48.37
N VAL A 110 29.08 -36.30 48.09
CA VAL A 110 30.35 -35.97 48.77
C VAL A 110 30.13 -35.69 50.26
N LYS A 111 29.10 -34.91 50.62
CA LYS A 111 28.75 -34.62 52.01
C LYS A 111 28.38 -35.89 52.79
N GLU A 112 27.61 -36.80 52.18
CA GLU A 112 27.25 -38.10 52.76
C GLU A 112 28.48 -38.97 53.02
N LYS A 113 29.38 -39.09 52.04
CA LYS A 113 30.66 -39.79 52.21
C LYS A 113 31.49 -39.20 53.34
N ALA A 114 31.61 -37.87 53.40
CA ALA A 114 32.33 -37.20 54.48
C ALA A 114 31.70 -37.47 55.86
N LYS A 115 30.36 -37.51 55.95
CA LYS A 115 29.65 -37.85 57.19
C LYS A 115 29.96 -39.28 57.63
N MET A 116 29.93 -40.25 56.72
CA MET A 116 30.28 -41.65 56.99
C MET A 116 31.72 -41.82 57.51
N ILE A 117 32.67 -41.11 56.90
CA ILE A 117 34.07 -41.14 57.34
C ILE A 117 34.21 -40.56 58.75
N ARG A 118 33.55 -39.44 59.05
CA ARG A 118 33.58 -38.84 60.40
C ARG A 118 32.98 -39.75 61.47
N SER A 119 31.93 -40.52 61.15
CA SER A 119 31.29 -41.43 62.11
C SER A 119 32.05 -42.74 62.31
N THR A 120 32.68 -43.28 61.27
CA THR A 120 33.21 -44.66 61.28
C THR A 120 34.75 -44.73 61.18
N GLY A 121 35.41 -43.62 60.83
CA GLY A 121 36.86 -43.54 60.65
C GLY A 121 37.39 -44.31 59.43
N LYS A 122 36.52 -44.86 58.58
CA LYS A 122 36.87 -45.68 57.41
C LYS A 122 36.28 -45.08 56.14
N ILE A 123 37.06 -45.08 55.05
CA ILE A 123 36.59 -44.70 53.72
C ILE A 123 35.88 -45.91 53.11
N SER A 124 34.54 -45.92 53.14
CA SER A 124 33.77 -46.93 52.40
C SER A 124 33.48 -46.42 50.98
N ASN A 125 33.76 -47.26 49.98
CA ASN A 125 33.28 -47.06 48.61
C ASN A 125 31.95 -47.81 48.48
N PRO A 126 30.79 -47.12 48.41
CA PRO A 126 29.53 -47.82 48.16
C PRO A 126 29.54 -48.29 46.70
N THR A 127 29.63 -49.60 46.50
CA THR A 127 29.46 -50.28 45.21
C THR A 127 27.98 -50.25 44.85
N PHE A 128 27.54 -49.38 43.93
CA PHE A 128 26.23 -49.53 43.31
C PHE A 128 26.22 -49.12 41.83
N LEU A 129 25.55 -49.99 41.06
CA LEU A 129 25.40 -50.03 39.61
C LEU A 129 25.05 -48.67 38.98
N CYS A 130 25.77 -48.34 37.91
CA CYS A 130 25.38 -47.32 36.95
C CYS A 130 24.22 -47.83 36.09
N CYS A 131 23.11 -47.09 36.06
CA CYS A 131 22.24 -46.95 34.90
C CYS A 131 22.42 -45.54 34.34
#